data_AF-A0A953RCF4-F1
#
_entry.id   AF-A0A953RCF4-F1
#
_cell.length_a   1.000
_cell.length_b   1.000
_cell.length_c   1.000
_cell.angle_alpha   90.00
_cell.angle_beta   90.00
_cell.angle_gamma   90.00
#
_symmetry.space_group_name_H-M   'P 1'
#
loop_
_entity.id
_entity.type
_entity.pdbx_description
1 polymer ?
#
loop_
_entity_poly.entity_id
_entity_poly.type
_entity_poly.pdbx_seq_one_letter_code
_entity_poly.pdbx_strand_id
1 'polypeptide(L)' 'MRQSRLSAYGLGIALVAFVSYATVPTGPNVGESVPEFRLQDQNGTVQTLRSIFGPKGALLVFYRSADW' A
#
# COMPACT_ATOMS: atom_id res chain seq x y z
N MET A 1 -49.16 47.65 -8.52
CA MET A 1 -48.29 47.03 -9.56
C MET A 1 -46.83 47.10 -9.09
N ARG A 2 -46.23 45.94 -8.78
CA ARG A 2 -44.80 45.57 -8.96
C ARG A 2 -44.44 44.44 -7.99
N GLN A 3 -44.17 43.27 -8.57
CA GLN A 3 -43.82 42.03 -7.91
C GLN A 3 -42.48 42.13 -7.15
N SER A 4 -42.33 41.36 -6.07
CA SER A 4 -41.04 40.74 -5.70
C SER A 4 -41.34 39.33 -5.13
N ARG A 5 -41.50 38.35 -6.03
CA ARG A 5 -40.55 37.26 -6.30
C ARG A 5 -40.33 36.34 -5.09
N LEU A 6 -41.11 35.25 -5.07
CA LEU A 6 -40.79 33.99 -4.40
C LEU A 6 -39.39 33.52 -4.84
N SER A 7 -38.46 33.32 -3.91
CA SER A 7 -37.21 32.60 -4.16
C SER A 7 -36.61 32.10 -2.85
N ALA A 8 -36.67 30.79 -2.65
CA ALA A 8 -35.70 30.08 -1.82
C ALA A 8 -35.64 28.61 -2.31
N TYR A 9 -35.23 28.43 -3.57
CA TYR A 9 -34.71 27.14 -4.00
C TYR A 9 -33.27 27.01 -3.51
N GLY A 10 -32.96 25.86 -2.93
CA GLY A 10 -31.62 25.26 -3.03
C GLY A 10 -30.84 25.19 -1.73
N LEU A 11 -31.18 24.24 -0.85
CA LEU A 11 -30.19 23.65 0.04
C LEU A 11 -29.89 22.22 -0.45
N GLY A 12 -29.21 22.11 -1.58
CA GLY A 12 -28.59 20.86 -2.00
C GLY A 12 -27.30 20.69 -1.20
N ILE A 13 -27.35 19.95 -0.11
CA ILE A 13 -26.14 19.53 0.61
C ILE A 13 -25.46 18.48 -0.27
N ALA A 14 -24.34 18.83 -0.89
CA ALA A 14 -23.46 17.87 -1.56
C ALA A 14 -22.75 17.04 -0.48
N LEU A 15 -23.19 15.79 -0.29
CA LEU A 15 -22.51 14.82 0.56
C LEU A 15 -21.24 14.35 -0.17
N VAL A 16 -20.08 14.92 0.17
CA VAL A 16 -18.79 14.40 -0.30
C VAL A 16 -18.37 13.25 0.63
N ALA A 17 -18.45 12.02 0.12
CA ALA A 17 -17.91 10.85 0.82
C ALA A 17 -16.38 10.87 0.72
N PHE A 18 -15.69 11.06 1.84
CA PHE A 18 -14.25 10.81 1.92
C PHE A 18 -14.02 9.30 1.97
N VAL A 19 -13.42 8.75 0.92
CA VAL A 19 -12.89 7.38 0.94
C VAL A 19 -11.54 7.43 1.64
N SER A 20 -11.44 6.83 2.82
CA SER A 20 -10.16 6.60 3.49
C SER A 20 -9.43 5.47 2.76
N TYR A 21 -8.28 5.77 2.18
CA TYR A 21 -7.35 4.72 1.74
C TYR A 21 -6.50 4.29 2.93
N ALA A 22 -6.54 3.00 3.26
CA ALA A 22 -5.59 2.43 4.20
C ALA A 22 -4.19 2.50 3.58
N THR A 23 -3.22 3.02 4.34
CA THR A 23 -1.82 2.98 3.95
C THR A 23 -1.35 1.53 3.93
N VAL A 24 -0.89 1.03 2.78
CA VAL A 24 -0.29 -0.30 2.70
C VAL A 24 1.15 -0.19 3.21
N PRO A 25 1.53 -0.87 4.31
CA PRO A 25 2.90 -0.86 4.79
C PRO A 25 3.82 -1.50 3.75
N THR A 26 4.97 -0.86 3.48
CA THR A 26 5.93 -1.29 2.45
C THR A 26 7.08 -2.15 3.00
N GLY A 27 7.10 -2.39 4.31
CA GLY A 27 8.10 -3.21 4.98
C GLY A 27 8.37 -2.73 6.42
N PRO A 28 9.31 -3.38 7.13
CA PRO A 28 9.79 -2.95 8.44
C PRO A 28 10.47 -1.58 8.38
N ASN A 29 10.42 -0.82 9.48
CA ASN A 29 11.17 0.42 9.59
C ASN A 29 12.69 0.16 9.69
N VAL A 30 13.50 1.19 9.43
CA VAL A 30 14.95 1.11 9.66
C VAL A 30 15.23 0.80 11.13
N GLY A 31 15.98 -0.28 11.37
CA GLY A 31 16.30 -0.76 12.72
C GLY A 31 15.33 -1.80 13.28
N GLU A 32 14.19 -2.02 12.63
CA GLU A 32 13.31 -3.15 12.96
C GLU A 32 13.83 -4.45 12.35
N SER A 33 13.53 -5.56 13.02
CA SER A 33 13.88 -6.89 12.53
C SER A 33 13.10 -7.24 11.27
N VAL A 34 13.79 -7.80 10.28
CA VAL A 34 13.15 -8.40 9.11
C VAL A 34 12.43 -9.69 9.53
N PRO A 35 11.17 -9.91 9.12
CA PRO A 35 10.47 -11.16 9.38
C PRO A 35 11.20 -12.38 8.80
N GLU A 36 11.19 -13.49 9.55
CA GLU A 36 11.71 -14.76 9.05
C GLU A 36 10.88 -15.26 7.87
N PHE A 37 11.56 -15.88 6.90
CA PHE A 37 10.92 -16.52 5.76
C PHE A 37 11.58 -17.84 5.39
N ARG A 38 10.84 -18.65 4.65
CA ARG A 38 11.31 -19.91 4.09
C ARG A 38 10.66 -20.09 2.72
N LEU A 39 11.39 -19.73 1.65
CA LEU A 39 10.87 -19.64 0.29
C LEU A 39 11.73 -20.47 -0.66
N GLN A 40 11.13 -20.99 -1.73
CA GLN A 40 11.88 -21.66 -2.79
C GLN A 40 12.47 -20.62 -3.76
N ASP A 41 13.73 -20.81 -4.13
CA ASP A 41 14.35 -20.07 -5.23
C ASP A 41 13.98 -20.67 -6.61
N GLN A 42 14.55 -20.12 -7.68
CA GLN A 42 14.27 -20.54 -9.06
C GLN A 42 14.68 -21.99 -9.36
N ASN A 43 15.51 -22.61 -8.53
CA ASN A 43 15.93 -24.00 -8.66
C ASN A 43 15.14 -24.92 -7.71
N GLY A 44 14.12 -24.41 -7.02
CA GLY A 44 13.37 -25.13 -6.00
C GLY A 44 14.13 -25.31 -4.69
N THR A 45 15.30 -24.69 -4.53
CA THR A 45 16.07 -24.78 -3.29
C THR A 45 15.47 -23.85 -2.24
N VAL A 46 15.28 -24.36 -1.03
CA VAL A 46 14.71 -23.57 0.06
C VAL A 46 15.74 -22.61 0.61
N GLN A 47 15.43 -21.33 0.54
CA GLN A 47 16.19 -20.23 1.14
C GLN A 47 15.48 -19.72 2.40
N THR A 48 16.26 -19.25 3.37
CA THR A 48 15.80 -18.59 4.59
C THR A 48 16.44 -17.22 4.70
N LEU A 49 15.94 -16.38 5.61
CA LEU A 49 16.57 -15.09 5.91
C LEU A 49 18.06 -15.27 6.25
N ARG A 50 18.39 -16.29 7.05
CA ARG A 50 19.78 -16.62 7.43
C ARG A 50 20.63 -17.08 6.26
N SER A 51 20.11 -17.88 5.33
CA SER A 51 20.93 -18.46 4.25
C SER A 51 21.38 -17.42 3.22
N ILE A 52 20.64 -16.31 3.08
CA ILE A 52 20.94 -15.26 2.10
C ILE A 52 21.90 -14.18 2.62
N PHE A 53 22.23 -14.18 3.93
CA PHE A 53 23.15 -13.20 4.50
C PHE A 53 24.59 -13.41 4.01
N GLY A 54 25.18 -12.37 3.41
CA GLY A 54 26.61 -12.31 3.17
C GLY A 54 27.34 -11.45 4.22
N PRO A 55 28.68 -11.30 4.12
CA PRO A 55 29.47 -10.48 5.03
C PRO A 55 29.06 -8.99 5.10
N LYS A 56 28.31 -8.51 4.09
CA LYS A 56 27.82 -7.13 3.98
C LYS A 56 26.31 -6.99 4.21
N GLY A 57 25.64 -8.04 4.69
CA GLY A 57 24.19 -8.09 4.78
C GLY A 57 23.53 -8.80 3.59
N ALA A 58 22.22 -8.59 3.46
CA ALA A 58 21.38 -9.11 2.39
C ALA A 58 20.53 -7.98 1.80
N LEU A 59 20.20 -8.08 0.51
CA LEU A 59 19.25 -7.19 -0.17
C LEU A 59 18.03 -8.02 -0.58
N LEU A 60 16.84 -7.61 -0.13
CA LEU A 60 15.58 -8.24 -0.48
C LEU A 60 14.78 -7.30 -1.39
N VAL A 61 14.51 -7.72 -2.63
CA VAL A 61 13.78 -6.93 -3.64
C VAL A 61 12.44 -7.59 -3.91
N PHE A 62 11.35 -6.88 -3.59
CA PHE A 62 10.01 -7.30 -3.95
C PHE A 62 9.64 -6.71 -5.30
N TYR A 63 9.33 -7.57 -6.26
CA TYR A 63 8.81 -7.15 -7.56
C TYR A 63 7.63 -8.04 -7.95
N ARG A 64 6.69 -7.44 -8.68
CA ARG A 64 5.62 -8.18 -9.36
C ARG A 64 6.08 -8.39 -10.79
N SER A 65 6.21 -9.64 -11.22
CA SER A 65 6.45 -9.95 -12.62
C SER A 65 5.35 -9.33 -13.49
N ALA A 66 5.69 -8.85 -14.68
CA ALA A 66 4.70 -8.56 -15.69
C ALA A 66 4.18 -9.88 -16.26
N ASP A 67 2.87 -10.01 -16.38
CA ASP A 67 2.25 -11.02 -17.22
C ASP A 67 2.70 -10.71 -18.66
N TRP A 68 3.48 -11.59 -19.28
CA TRP A 68 3.86 -11.49 -20.69
C TRP A 68 3.05 -12.49 -21.50
#